data_AF-A0A660XV97-F1
#
_entry.id   AF-A0A660XV97-F1
#
_cell.length_a   1.000
_cell.length_b   1.000
_cell.length_c   1.000
_cell.angle_alpha   90.00
_cell.angle_beta   90.00
_cell.angle_gamma   90.00
#
_symmetry.space_group_name_H-M   'P 1'
#
loop_
_entity.id
_entity.type
_entity.pdbx_description
1 polymer ?
#
loop_
_entity_poly.entity_id
_entity_poly.type
_entity_poly.pdbx_seq_one_letter_code
_entity_poly.pdbx_strand_id
1 'polypeptide(L)' 'MRRGKPKFKRGPKGQRHGERSYYCLGRSDAGRYIFVFFVLKKGGKALIVSARDMTDAERRYYERG' A
#
# COMPACT_ATOMS: atom_id res chain seq x y z
N MET A 1 -12.00 15.51 9.40
CA MET A 1 -10.98 14.69 8.68
C MET A 1 -11.66 13.47 8.09
N ARG A 2 -11.78 13.38 6.76
CA ARG A 2 -12.36 12.21 6.09
C ARG A 2 -11.28 11.13 6.06
N ARG A 3 -11.33 10.14 6.97
CA ARG A 3 -10.38 9.02 6.95
C ARG A 3 -10.43 8.36 5.58
N GLY A 4 -9.31 8.33 4.86
CA GLY A 4 -9.18 7.49 3.68
C GLY A 4 -9.51 6.05 4.05
N LYS A 5 -10.02 5.25 3.10
CA LYS A 5 -10.29 3.83 3.30
C LYS A 5 -9.12 3.03 2.71
N PRO A 6 -7.97 2.92 3.40
CA PRO A 6 -6.80 2.28 2.83
C PRO A 6 -7.08 0.83 2.48
N LYS A 7 -6.65 0.40 1.29
CA LYS A 7 -6.77 -0.98 0.81
C LYS A 7 -5.42 -1.66 0.88
N PHE A 8 -5.31 -2.68 1.72
CA PHE A 8 -4.11 -3.50 1.84
C PHE A 8 -4.23 -4.76 1.00
N LYS A 9 -3.17 -5.11 0.30
CA LYS A 9 -3.08 -6.31 -0.52
C LYS A 9 -1.72 -6.95 -0.37
N ARG A 10 -1.68 -8.28 -0.47
CA ARG A 10 -0.42 -9.02 -0.49
C ARG A 10 0.27 -8.76 -1.82
N GLY A 11 1.53 -8.35 -1.75
CA GLY A 11 2.37 -8.16 -2.92
C GLY A 11 2.89 -9.49 -3.48
N PRO A 12 3.75 -9.43 -4.52
CA PRO A 12 4.41 -10.61 -5.06
C PRO A 12 5.19 -11.37 -3.98
N LYS A 13 5.22 -12.71 -4.05
CA LYS A 13 5.96 -13.55 -3.11
C LYS A 13 7.43 -13.10 -3.11
N GLY A 14 7.91 -12.59 -1.98
CA GLY A 14 9.31 -12.14 -1.87
C GLY A 14 10.28 -13.32 -1.96
N GLN A 15 11.53 -13.06 -2.38
CA GLN A 15 12.57 -14.09 -2.53
C GLN A 15 13.04 -14.72 -1.20
N ARG A 16 12.78 -14.11 -0.04
CA ARG A 16 13.22 -14.63 1.29
C ARG A 16 12.08 -15.28 2.07
N HIS A 17 12.34 -16.49 2.58
CA HIS A 17 11.46 -17.20 3.50
C HIS A 17 11.19 -16.37 4.77
N GLY A 18 9.92 -16.10 5.06
CA GLY A 18 9.46 -15.40 6.27
C GLY A 18 9.14 -13.91 6.11
N GLU A 19 9.50 -13.29 4.98
CA GLU A 19 9.15 -11.89 4.69
C GLU A 19 7.97 -11.82 3.72
N ARG A 20 6.86 -11.19 4.15
CA ARG A 20 5.68 -10.99 3.31
C ARG A 20 5.68 -9.54 2.81
N SER A 21 5.64 -9.39 1.49
CA SER A 21 5.48 -8.09 0.86
C SER A 21 3.99 -7.72 0.79
N TYR A 22 3.72 -6.43 0.91
CA TYR A 22 2.38 -5.87 0.85
C TYR A 22 2.42 -4.56 0.07
N TYR A 23 1.28 -4.19 -0.49
CA TYR A 23 1.04 -2.82 -0.90
C TYR A 23 -0.24 -2.27 -0.28
N CYS A 24 -0.26 -0.96 -0.10
CA CYS A 24 -1.39 -0.18 0.38
C CYS A 24 -1.77 0.87 -0.66
N LEU A 25 -3.06 1.00 -0.92
CA LEU A 25 -3.64 2.09 -1.68
C LEU A 25 -4.42 2.98 -0.73
N GLY A 26 -4.12 4.27 -0.69
CA GLY A 26 -4.82 5.20 0.18
C GLY A 26 -4.88 6.62 -0.35
N ARG A 27 -5.58 7.48 0.39
CA ARG A 27 -5.62 8.92 0.15
C ARG A 27 -4.95 9.64 1.32
N SER A 28 -4.00 10.53 1.04
CA SER A 28 -3.41 11.39 2.09
C SER A 28 -4.43 12.41 2.60
N ASP A 29 -4.13 13.07 3.70
CA ASP A 29 -4.98 14.15 4.24
C ASP A 29 -5.14 15.32 3.26
N ALA A 30 -4.11 15.59 2.46
CA ALA A 30 -4.14 16.56 1.37
C ALA A 30 -4.87 16.06 0.11
N GLY A 31 -5.41 14.83 0.13
CA GLY A 31 -6.20 14.30 -0.95
C GLY A 31 -5.42 13.58 -2.06
N ARG A 32 -4.11 13.36 -1.92
CA ARG A 32 -3.29 12.65 -2.92
C ARG A 32 -3.56 11.14 -2.87
N TYR A 33 -3.66 10.51 -4.04
CA TYR A 33 -3.79 9.05 -4.16
C TYR A 33 -2.41 8.42 -4.13
N ILE A 34 -2.09 7.70 -3.06
CA ILE A 34 -0.75 7.16 -2.81
C ILE A 34 -0.78 5.63 -2.85
N PHE A 35 0.16 5.07 -3.60
CA PHE A 35 0.55 3.67 -3.54
C PHE A 35 1.78 3.52 -2.65
N VAL A 36 1.74 2.59 -1.69
CA VAL A 36 2.86 2.29 -0.79
C VAL A 36 3.18 0.81 -0.84
N PHE A 37 4.40 0.45 -1.22
CA PHE A 37 4.91 -0.92 -1.15
C PHE A 37 5.82 -1.09 0.06
N PHE A 38 5.59 -2.13 0.85
CA PHE A 38 6.31 -2.36 2.09
C PHE A 38 6.47 -3.86 2.39
N VAL A 39 7.48 -4.17 3.21
CA VAL A 39 7.69 -5.50 3.76
C VAL A 39 7.24 -5.50 5.21
N LEU A 40 6.39 -6.45 5.59
CA LEU A 40 6.02 -6.63 6.99
C LEU A 40 7.12 -7.44 7.70
N LYS A 41 7.81 -6.79 8.62
CA LYS A 41 8.82 -7.41 9.50
C LYS A 41 8.16 -7.99 10.75
N LYS A 42 8.91 -8.81 11.49
CA LYS A 42 8.47 -9.35 12.79
C LYS A 42 8.12 -8.19 13.74
N GLY A 43 7.11 -8.39 14.58
CA GLY A 43 6.62 -7.35 15.51
C GLY A 43 5.71 -6.30 14.86
N GLY A 44 5.14 -6.58 13.67
CA GLY A 44 4.14 -5.71 13.04
C GLY A 44 4.69 -4.43 12.41
N LYS A 45 6.02 -4.30 12.30
CA LYS A 45 6.67 -3.13 11.69
C LYS A 45 6.64 -3.22 10.18
N ALA A 46 6.20 -2.16 9.51
CA ALA A 46 6.26 -2.03 8.07
C ALA A 46 7.56 -1.32 7.64
N LEU A 47 8.41 -2.01 6.89
CA LEU A 47 9.55 -1.39 6.22
C LEU A 47 9.07 -0.88 4.86
N ILE A 48 8.95 0.44 4.71
CA ILE A 48 8.56 1.07 3.44
C ILE A 48 9.69 0.88 2.42
N VAL A 49 9.37 0.26 1.30
CA VAL A 49 10.30 0.05 0.18
C VAL A 49 10.12 1.15 -0.85
N SER A 50 8.87 1.53 -1.13
CA SER A 50 8.56 2.61 -2.08
C SER A 50 7.21 3.24 -1.74
N ALA A 51 7.11 4.54 -2.00
CA ALA A 51 5.86 5.28 -2.01
C ALA A 51 5.84 6.16 -3.26
N ARG A 52 4.73 6.13 -4.01
CA ARG A 52 4.54 6.92 -5.22
C ARG A 52 3.07 7.29 -5.41
N ASP A 53 2.80 8.19 -6.33
CA ASP A 53 1.43 8.44 -6.76
C ASP A 53 0.86 7.18 -7.46
N MET A 54 -0.43 6.94 -7.25
CA MET A 54 -1.14 5.88 -7.96
C MET A 54 -1.18 6.17 -9.46
N THR A 55 -1.05 5.13 -10.28
CA THR A 55 -1.43 5.16 -11.69
C THR A 55 -2.95 5.29 -11.83
N ASP A 56 -3.43 5.67 -13.01
CA ASP A 56 -4.87 5.79 -13.27
C ASP A 56 -5.62 4.46 -13.04
N ALA A 57 -4.99 3.34 -13.38
CA ALA A 57 -5.56 2.00 -13.15
C ALA A 57 -5.71 1.69 -11.65
N GLU A 58 -4.68 2.01 -10.85
CA GLU A 58 -4.70 1.84 -9.39
C GLU A 58 -5.71 2.75 -8.73
N ARG A 59 -5.84 4.01 -9.19
CA ARG A 59 -6.86 4.94 -8.71
C ARG A 59 -8.27 4.40 -8.96
N ARG A 60 -8.57 3.99 -10.20
CA ARG A 60 -9.86 3.38 -10.54
C ARG A 60 -10.13 2.13 -9.70
N TYR A 61 -9.11 1.31 -9.44
CA TYR A 61 -9.25 0.16 -8.53
C TYR A 61 -9.54 0.57 -7.09
N TYR A 62 -8.85 1.60 -6.59
CA TYR A 62 -9.06 2.14 -5.25
C TYR A 62 -10.48 2.72 -5.09
N GLU A 63 -11.01 3.41 -6.09
CA GLU A 63 -12.34 4.05 -6.02
C GLU A 63 -13.50 3.08 -6.18
N ARG A 64 -13.30 1.93 -6.86
CA ARG A 64 -14.34 0.93 -7.13
C ARG A 64 -14.84 0.13 -5.92
N GLY A 65 -14.33 0.35 -4.71
CA GLY A 65 -14.77 -0.37 -3.50
C GLY A 65 -14.54 0.42 -2.24
#